data_AF-Q9AGA8-F1
#
_entry.id   AF-Q9AGA8-F1
#
_cell.length_a   1.000
_cell.length_b   1.000
_cell.length_c   1.000
_cell.angle_alpha   90.00
_cell.angle_beta   90.00
_cell.angle_gamma   90.00
#
_symmetry.space_group_name_H-M   'P 1'
#
loop_
_entity.id
_entity.type
_entity.pdbx_description
1 polymer ?
#
loop_
_entity_poly.entity_id
_entity_poly.type
_entity_poly.pdbx_seq_one_letter_code
_entity_poly.pdbx_strand_id
1 'polypeptide(L)'
;MDIPAVLFLYLISTDVVRKVGIMDPCFGRGYCEETDWSLRSLAAGYRIALAPGTYVFHHGRGSNLDAGLVSSNATTVPANEAIIDLRYPQFRNQVEAFVHSGVLSRAHDDAISHIVRSAGKQFGYSIDVGWIGRDRTNEDEVNILLSPNGANDHIQAVFRGFRLDMQVSRRNLGQEIPKFFGQDPTAGNLYDSGALATALKSEFAMVLTPEPVIILSEYRYYGLI
;
A
#
# COMPACT_ATOMS: atom_id res chain seq x y z
N MET A 1 16.81 -0.43 -5.71
CA MET A 1 16.39 0.21 -6.97
C MET A 1 16.90 1.63 -6.96
N ASP A 2 17.63 2.08 -7.97
CA ASP A 2 18.21 3.43 -7.96
C ASP A 2 17.12 4.49 -8.19
N ILE A 3 17.23 5.61 -7.48
CA ILE A 3 16.27 6.73 -7.50
C ILE A 3 17.02 8.08 -7.57
N PRO A 4 16.43 9.13 -8.16
CA PRO A 4 17.12 10.40 -8.42
C PRO A 4 17.44 11.22 -7.16
N ALA A 5 16.53 11.22 -6.17
CA ALA A 5 16.66 11.66 -4.78
C ALA A 5 15.25 11.54 -4.16
N VAL A 6 15.08 11.90 -2.89
CA VAL A 6 13.81 11.97 -2.12
C VAL A 6 13.47 10.68 -1.37
N LEU A 7 13.73 10.70 -0.06
CA LEU A 7 13.23 9.74 0.93
C LEU A 7 13.05 10.48 2.27
N PHE A 8 12.08 10.09 3.09
CA PHE A 8 11.90 10.61 4.46
C PHE A 8 12.74 9.85 5.50
N LEU A 9 13.21 8.66 5.13
CA LEU A 9 13.98 7.76 5.99
C LEU A 9 15.18 7.23 5.20
N TYR A 10 16.35 7.24 5.83
CA TYR A 10 17.59 6.75 5.25
C TYR A 10 18.28 5.76 6.17
N LEU A 11 18.96 4.81 5.55
CA LEU A 11 20.08 4.10 6.16
C LEU A 11 21.35 4.52 5.42
N ILE A 12 22.30 5.13 6.13
CA ILE A 12 23.49 5.73 5.54
C ILE A 12 24.73 5.14 6.20
N SER A 13 25.72 4.74 5.40
CA SER A 13 27.02 4.34 5.93
C SER A 13 27.74 5.55 6.55
N THR A 14 28.34 5.35 7.73
CA THR A 14 29.12 6.40 8.40
C THR A 14 30.28 6.92 7.54
N ASP A 15 30.84 6.10 6.65
CA ASP A 15 31.90 6.52 5.74
C ASP A 15 31.40 7.48 4.65
N VAL A 16 30.16 7.32 4.20
CA VAL A 16 29.52 8.26 3.27
C VAL A 16 29.32 9.60 3.96
N VAL A 17 28.86 9.61 5.21
CA VAL A 17 28.71 10.85 5.99
C VAL A 17 30.06 11.55 6.19
N ARG A 18 31.12 10.80 6.51
CA ARG A 18 32.48 11.36 6.65
C ARG A 18 33.00 11.98 5.34
N LYS A 19 32.66 11.41 4.18
CA LYS A 19 33.15 11.87 2.88
C LYS A 19 32.30 12.99 2.28
N VAL A 20 30.97 12.86 2.31
CA VAL A 20 30.02 13.79 1.69
C VAL A 20 29.68 14.95 2.62
N GLY A 21 29.88 14.77 3.93
CA GLY A 21 29.46 15.71 4.96
C GLY A 21 28.01 15.48 5.40
N ILE A 22 27.54 16.32 6.31
CA ILE A 22 26.16 16.30 6.80
C ILE A 22 25.21 17.07 5.87
N MET A 23 23.93 17.09 6.22
CA MET A 23 22.91 17.94 5.58
C MET A 23 23.26 19.43 5.77
N ASP A 24 23.01 20.24 4.74
CA ASP A 24 23.41 21.65 4.74
C ASP A 24 22.51 22.48 5.69
N PRO A 25 23.07 23.16 6.70
CA PRO A 25 22.28 23.97 7.63
C PRO A 25 21.53 25.14 6.97
N CYS A 26 21.83 25.50 5.71
CA CYS A 26 21.13 26.57 5.01
C CYS A 26 19.62 26.32 4.86
N PHE A 27 19.18 25.06 4.89
CA PHE A 27 17.77 24.67 4.84
C PHE A 27 17.03 24.86 6.18
N GLY A 28 17.75 25.24 7.24
CA GLY A 28 17.19 25.66 8.51
C GLY A 28 16.41 24.54 9.20
N ARG A 29 15.08 24.69 9.29
CA ARG A 29 14.21 23.78 10.03
C ARG A 29 13.65 22.62 9.19
N GLY A 30 14.23 22.38 8.00
CA GLY A 30 13.94 21.22 7.14
C GLY A 30 13.31 21.59 5.80
N TYR A 31 12.97 20.55 5.04
CA TYR A 31 12.66 20.56 3.61
C TYR A 31 13.86 20.89 2.71
N CYS A 32 14.16 19.95 1.82
CA CYS A 32 15.21 19.98 0.79
C CYS A 32 16.64 19.64 1.26
N GLU A 33 16.90 19.56 2.56
CA GLU A 33 18.22 19.21 3.09
C GLU A 33 18.65 17.79 2.70
N GLU A 34 17.70 16.87 2.69
CA GLU A 34 17.85 15.48 2.28
C GLU A 34 17.99 15.34 0.77
N THR A 35 17.32 16.22 0.03
CA THR A 35 17.44 16.31 -1.44
C THR A 35 18.83 16.80 -1.82
N ASP A 36 19.30 17.90 -1.24
CA ASP A 36 20.66 18.42 -1.47
C ASP A 36 21.73 17.38 -1.10
N TRP A 37 21.59 16.74 0.07
CA TRP A 37 22.54 15.72 0.50
C TRP A 37 22.58 14.50 -0.44
N SER A 38 21.41 14.06 -0.95
CA SER A 38 21.33 12.98 -1.93
C SER A 38 22.04 13.36 -3.23
N LEU A 39 21.85 14.58 -3.72
CA LEU A 39 22.47 15.06 -4.95
C LEU A 39 23.99 15.23 -4.81
N ARG A 40 24.47 15.72 -3.66
CA ARG A 40 25.91 15.70 -3.34
C ARG A 40 26.48 14.29 -3.28
N SER A 41 25.74 13.35 -2.71
CA SER A 41 26.15 11.94 -2.66
C SER A 41 26.27 11.33 -4.05
N LEU A 42 25.31 11.59 -4.94
CA LEU A 42 25.36 11.16 -6.34
C LEU A 42 26.56 11.78 -7.07
N ALA A 43 26.79 13.09 -6.88
CA ALA A 43 27.95 13.78 -7.46
C ALA A 43 29.29 13.22 -6.95
N ALA A 44 29.33 12.69 -5.72
CA ALA A 44 30.49 12.03 -5.14
C ALA A 44 30.66 10.56 -5.58
N GLY A 45 29.80 10.06 -6.49
CA GLY A 45 29.85 8.71 -7.07
C GLY A 45 29.13 7.63 -6.27
N TYR A 46 28.32 8.01 -5.28
CA TYR A 46 27.48 7.07 -4.55
C TYR A 46 26.15 6.83 -5.28
N ARG A 47 25.41 5.82 -4.80
CA ARG A 47 24.07 5.49 -5.29
C ARG A 47 23.05 5.82 -4.22
N ILE A 48 21.92 6.35 -4.64
CA ILE A 48 20.72 6.48 -3.81
C ILE A 48 19.74 5.40 -4.28
N ALA A 49 19.35 4.51 -3.36
CA ALA A 49 18.55 3.35 -3.70
C ALA A 49 17.39 3.15 -2.73
N LEU A 50 16.21 2.89 -3.29
CA LEU A 50 15.07 2.35 -2.55
C LEU A 50 15.31 0.87 -2.22
N ALA A 51 14.97 0.48 -0.99
CA ALA A 51 14.95 -0.90 -0.52
C ALA A 51 13.51 -1.45 -0.62
N PRO A 52 13.13 -2.18 -1.69
CA PRO A 52 11.73 -2.54 -1.95
C PRO A 52 11.15 -3.54 -0.95
N GLY A 53 12.00 -4.24 -0.19
CA GLY A 53 11.59 -5.16 0.87
C GLY A 53 11.35 -4.51 2.23
N THR A 54 11.46 -3.18 2.33
CA THR A 54 11.31 -2.44 3.59
C THR A 54 10.10 -1.53 3.51
N TYR A 55 9.22 -1.63 4.51
CA TYR A 55 8.10 -0.71 4.70
C TYR A 55 8.22 0.01 6.03
N VAL A 56 8.05 1.33 6.02
CA VAL A 56 7.96 2.15 7.22
C VAL A 56 6.74 3.04 7.10
N PHE A 57 5.83 2.94 8.08
CA PHE A 57 4.68 3.81 8.16
C PHE A 57 5.12 5.22 8.53
N HIS A 58 4.66 6.20 7.75
CA HIS A 58 4.92 7.62 7.99
C HIS A 58 3.59 8.35 8.14
N HIS A 59 3.28 8.77 9.37
CA HIS A 59 2.16 9.67 9.61
C HIS A 59 2.57 11.09 9.19
N GLY A 60 2.19 11.48 7.97
CA GLY A 60 2.64 12.74 7.38
C GLY A 60 2.26 13.97 8.22
N ARG A 61 3.10 15.01 8.14
CA ARG A 61 2.84 16.39 8.60
C ARG A 61 2.66 16.63 10.10
N GLY A 62 2.63 15.60 10.96
CA GLY A 62 2.41 15.76 12.41
C GLY A 62 3.38 16.75 13.06
N SER A 63 4.69 16.49 12.97
CA SER A 63 5.71 17.32 13.63
C SER A 63 5.89 18.71 13.03
N ASN A 64 5.64 18.90 11.73
CA ASN A 64 5.94 20.17 11.04
C ASN A 64 4.79 21.18 11.16
N LEU A 65 3.54 20.69 11.18
CA LEU A 65 2.37 21.53 11.47
C LEU A 65 2.38 21.97 12.93
N ASP A 66 2.62 21.04 13.86
CA ASP A 66 2.69 21.34 15.29
C ASP A 66 3.84 22.31 15.62
N ALA A 67 4.94 22.26 14.86
CA ALA A 67 6.08 23.17 15.01
C ALA A 67 5.92 24.51 14.25
N GLY A 68 4.79 24.75 13.57
CA GLY A 68 4.49 25.98 12.84
C GLY A 68 5.43 26.26 11.66
N LEU A 69 5.97 25.21 11.04
CA LEU A 69 6.99 25.31 9.99
C LEU A 69 6.43 25.59 8.61
N VAL A 70 5.25 25.06 8.36
CA VAL A 70 4.52 25.15 7.10
C VAL A 70 3.09 25.52 7.44
N SER A 71 2.47 26.36 6.61
CA SER A 71 1.03 26.56 6.71
C SER A 71 0.31 25.22 6.47
N SER A 72 -0.92 25.10 6.95
CA SER A 72 -1.74 23.89 6.78
C SER A 72 -1.76 23.34 5.35
N ASN A 73 -1.64 24.23 4.36
CA ASN A 73 -1.70 23.88 2.94
C ASN A 73 -0.33 23.74 2.26
N ALA A 74 0.78 24.13 2.90
CA ALA A 74 2.10 24.04 2.29
C ALA A 74 2.66 22.62 2.41
N THR A 75 3.26 22.11 1.32
CA THR A 75 3.93 20.80 1.26
C THR A 75 5.44 20.89 1.50
N THR A 76 6.00 22.09 1.40
CA THR A 76 7.44 22.39 1.42
C THR A 76 7.70 23.86 1.77
N VAL A 77 8.96 24.27 1.81
CA VAL A 77 9.42 25.66 2.03
C VAL A 77 9.91 26.27 0.70
N PRO A 78 9.21 27.26 0.12
CA PRO A 78 9.55 27.80 -1.20
C PRO A 78 10.97 28.37 -1.33
N ALA A 79 11.50 28.97 -0.25
CA ALA A 79 12.86 29.48 -0.24
C ALA A 79 13.90 28.36 -0.38
N ASN A 80 13.64 27.19 0.22
CA ASN A 80 14.51 26.02 0.14
C ASN A 80 14.45 25.36 -1.23
N GLU A 81 13.26 25.28 -1.83
CA GLU A 81 13.08 24.81 -3.21
C GLU A 81 13.87 25.66 -4.21
N ALA A 82 13.90 26.99 -4.03
CA ALA A 82 14.68 27.89 -4.88
C ALA A 82 16.20 27.66 -4.77
N ILE A 83 16.70 27.25 -3.60
CA ILE A 83 18.10 26.85 -3.42
C ILE A 83 18.39 25.58 -4.24
N ILE A 84 17.49 24.59 -4.21
CA ILE A 84 17.64 23.36 -5.00
C ILE A 84 17.62 23.66 -6.49
N ASP A 85 16.67 24.48 -6.96
CA ASP A 85 16.56 24.82 -8.39
C ASP A 85 17.81 25.58 -8.88
N LEU A 86 18.41 26.42 -8.03
CA LEU A 86 19.68 27.10 -8.32
C LEU A 86 20.87 26.14 -8.36
N ARG A 87 21.01 25.27 -7.35
CA ARG A 87 22.16 24.35 -7.21
C ARG A 87 22.10 23.20 -8.22
N TYR A 88 20.90 22.73 -8.55
CA TYR A 88 20.68 21.54 -9.37
C TYR A 88 19.60 21.78 -10.44
N PRO A 89 19.88 22.60 -11.48
CA PRO A 89 18.87 23.03 -12.45
C PRO A 89 18.19 21.90 -13.24
N GLN A 90 18.79 20.70 -13.29
CA GLN A 90 18.25 19.54 -14.00
C GLN A 90 17.47 18.58 -13.09
N PHE A 91 17.48 18.80 -11.77
CA PHE A 91 16.95 17.84 -10.81
C PHE A 91 15.46 17.56 -11.03
N ARG A 92 14.65 18.60 -11.26
CA ARG A 92 13.20 18.44 -11.50
C ARG A 92 12.93 17.57 -12.72
N ASN A 93 13.64 17.80 -13.82
CA ASN A 93 13.50 17.03 -15.05
C ASN A 93 13.90 15.56 -14.83
N GLN A 94 14.92 15.30 -14.02
CA GLN A 94 15.33 13.94 -13.67
C GLN A 94 14.29 13.21 -12.83
N VAL A 95 13.69 13.90 -11.85
CA VAL A 95 12.59 13.35 -11.04
C VAL A 95 11.39 13.06 -11.93
N GLU A 96 11.01 13.99 -12.81
CA GLU A 96 9.90 13.82 -13.73
C GLU A 96 10.13 12.63 -14.67
N ALA A 97 11.32 12.51 -15.26
CA ALA A 97 11.67 11.37 -16.11
C ALA A 97 11.61 10.05 -15.34
N PHE A 98 12.06 10.03 -14.09
CA PHE A 98 11.98 8.85 -13.24
C PHE A 98 10.53 8.46 -12.92
N VAL A 99 9.67 9.41 -12.57
CA VAL A 99 8.24 9.16 -12.31
C VAL A 99 7.55 8.61 -13.56
N HIS A 100 7.78 9.23 -14.71
CA HIS A 100 7.18 8.81 -15.98
C HIS A 100 7.75 7.51 -16.55
N SER A 101 8.90 7.03 -16.05
CA SER A 101 9.45 5.71 -16.45
C SER A 101 8.59 4.52 -16.00
N GLY A 102 7.65 4.75 -15.08
CA GLY A 102 6.80 3.71 -14.48
C GLY A 102 7.55 2.75 -13.55
N VAL A 103 8.87 2.94 -13.34
CA VAL A 103 9.69 2.10 -12.46
C VAL A 103 9.17 2.14 -11.03
N LEU A 104 8.83 3.33 -10.52
CA LEU A 104 8.28 3.49 -9.17
C LEU A 104 6.88 2.87 -9.04
N SER A 105 6.03 3.02 -10.05
CA SER A 105 4.69 2.42 -10.05
C SER A 105 4.77 0.90 -9.94
N ARG A 106 5.60 0.27 -10.79
CA ARG A 106 5.81 -1.18 -10.74
C ARG A 106 6.37 -1.63 -9.39
N ALA A 107 7.34 -0.88 -8.83
CA ALA A 107 7.89 -1.20 -7.52
C ALA A 107 6.84 -1.11 -6.40
N HIS A 108 5.88 -0.18 -6.47
CA HIS A 108 4.76 -0.12 -5.54
C HIS A 108 3.83 -1.32 -5.69
N ASP A 109 3.46 -1.69 -6.92
CA ASP A 109 2.59 -2.84 -7.18
C ASP A 109 3.22 -4.14 -6.68
N ASP A 110 4.52 -4.33 -6.96
CA ASP A 110 5.30 -5.48 -6.49
C ASP A 110 5.38 -5.51 -4.96
N ALA A 111 5.61 -4.36 -4.32
CA ALA A 111 5.69 -4.27 -2.86
C ALA A 111 4.34 -4.60 -2.20
N ILE A 112 3.24 -4.04 -2.69
CA ILE A 112 1.89 -4.34 -2.19
C ILE A 112 1.58 -5.83 -2.34
N SER A 113 1.85 -6.40 -3.52
CA SER A 113 1.66 -7.82 -3.78
C SER A 113 2.47 -8.69 -2.82
N HIS A 114 3.73 -8.33 -2.58
CA HIS A 114 4.60 -9.05 -1.66
C HIS A 114 4.14 -8.95 -0.21
N ILE A 115 3.73 -7.76 0.25
CA ILE A 115 3.23 -7.53 1.62
C ILE A 115 1.98 -8.35 1.86
N VAL A 116 0.97 -8.24 0.98
CA VAL A 116 -0.30 -8.95 1.13
C VAL A 116 -0.10 -10.47 1.07
N ARG A 117 0.69 -10.95 0.10
CA ARG A 117 0.97 -12.38 -0.03
C ARG A 117 1.73 -12.95 1.17
N SER A 118 2.72 -12.22 1.69
CA SER A 118 3.49 -12.64 2.86
C SER A 118 2.65 -12.59 4.13
N ALA A 119 1.82 -11.57 4.30
CA ALA A 119 0.86 -11.48 5.40
C ALA A 119 -0.12 -12.65 5.37
N GLY A 120 -0.68 -12.98 4.20
CA GLY A 120 -1.63 -14.08 4.07
C GLY A 120 -1.02 -15.43 4.40
N LYS A 121 0.30 -15.61 4.17
CA LYS A 121 1.07 -16.79 4.62
C LYS A 121 1.31 -16.79 6.14
N GLN A 122 1.76 -15.66 6.66
CA GLN A 122 2.24 -15.55 8.03
C GLN A 122 1.10 -15.51 9.06
N PHE A 123 0.04 -14.77 8.74
CA PHE A 123 -1.07 -14.49 9.65
C PHE A 123 -2.36 -15.19 9.25
N GLY A 124 -2.40 -15.81 8.06
CA GLY A 124 -3.61 -16.40 7.51
C GLY A 124 -4.44 -15.41 6.70
N TYR A 125 -5.53 -15.91 6.12
CA TYR A 125 -6.44 -15.10 5.34
C TYR A 125 -7.86 -15.65 5.35
N SER A 126 -8.85 -14.76 5.36
CA SER A 126 -10.27 -15.10 5.27
C SER A 126 -10.89 -14.64 3.95
N ILE A 127 -11.94 -15.35 3.53
CA ILE A 127 -12.70 -15.05 2.31
C ILE A 127 -14.10 -14.57 2.69
N ASP A 128 -14.46 -13.36 2.29
CA ASP A 128 -15.79 -12.80 2.48
C ASP A 128 -16.50 -12.61 1.14
N VAL A 129 -17.71 -13.15 1.03
CA VAL A 129 -18.59 -12.95 -0.13
C VAL A 129 -19.82 -12.16 0.31
N GLY A 130 -19.99 -10.95 -0.23
CA GLY A 130 -21.13 -10.09 0.13
C GLY A 130 -21.17 -8.75 -0.60
N TRP A 131 -22.36 -8.12 -0.59
CA TRP A 131 -22.61 -6.81 -1.21
C TRP A 131 -22.15 -5.63 -0.37
N ILE A 132 -22.02 -5.84 0.95
CA ILE A 132 -21.68 -4.80 1.92
C ILE A 132 -20.31 -5.15 2.47
N GLY A 133 -19.31 -4.32 2.18
CA GLY A 133 -18.07 -4.30 2.94
C GLY A 133 -18.42 -3.93 4.37
N ARG A 134 -18.53 -4.91 5.26
CA ARG A 134 -18.74 -4.64 6.68
C ARG A 134 -17.47 -4.03 7.25
N ASP A 135 -17.64 -3.12 8.19
CA ASP A 135 -16.54 -2.52 8.93
C ASP A 135 -15.82 -3.63 9.72
N ARG A 136 -14.59 -3.94 9.32
CA ARG A 136 -13.75 -4.94 9.99
C ARG A 136 -12.58 -4.20 10.62
N THR A 137 -12.67 -4.03 11.94
CA THR A 137 -11.59 -3.58 12.81
C THR A 137 -10.49 -4.64 12.97
N ASN A 138 -10.73 -5.87 12.52
CA ASN A 138 -9.73 -6.94 12.57
C ASN A 138 -8.76 -6.80 11.39
N GLU A 139 -7.57 -6.27 11.69
CA GLU A 139 -6.44 -6.15 10.77
C GLU A 139 -5.31 -7.15 11.08
N ASP A 140 -5.64 -8.25 11.78
CA ASP A 140 -4.67 -9.27 12.18
C ASP A 140 -4.39 -10.30 11.09
N GLU A 141 -5.32 -10.49 10.14
CA GLU A 141 -5.18 -11.38 8.98
C GLU A 141 -5.51 -10.68 7.66
N VAL A 142 -5.19 -11.30 6.53
CA VAL A 142 -5.59 -10.79 5.20
C VAL A 142 -7.06 -11.08 4.95
N ASN A 143 -7.80 -10.11 4.43
CA ASN A 143 -9.20 -10.30 4.06
C ASN A 143 -9.39 -10.22 2.55
N ILE A 144 -10.04 -11.22 1.96
CA ILE A 144 -10.38 -11.27 0.53
C ILE A 144 -11.86 -10.93 0.38
N LEU A 145 -12.15 -9.85 -0.36
CA LEU A 145 -13.51 -9.42 -0.64
C LEU A 145 -13.94 -9.84 -2.05
N LEU A 146 -15.09 -10.51 -2.11
CA LEU A 146 -15.72 -10.98 -3.34
C LEU A 146 -17.13 -10.40 -3.46
N SER A 147 -17.40 -9.75 -4.59
CA SER A 147 -18.75 -9.31 -4.94
C SER A 147 -19.62 -10.52 -5.36
N PRO A 148 -20.78 -10.76 -4.73
CA PRO A 148 -21.59 -11.99 -4.90
C PRO A 148 -22.14 -12.19 -6.31
N ASN A 149 -22.40 -11.10 -7.03
CA ASN A 149 -23.00 -11.15 -8.37
C ASN A 149 -21.99 -11.04 -9.50
N GLY A 150 -20.71 -10.89 -9.16
CA GLY A 150 -19.67 -10.60 -10.12
C GLY A 150 -19.83 -9.30 -10.90
N ALA A 151 -20.60 -8.34 -10.37
CA ALA A 151 -20.71 -7.01 -10.94
C ALA A 151 -19.34 -6.30 -11.05
N ASN A 152 -18.40 -6.63 -10.16
CA ASN A 152 -16.99 -6.25 -10.27
C ASN A 152 -16.12 -7.49 -10.44
N ASP A 153 -15.34 -7.57 -11.52
CA ASP A 153 -14.32 -8.61 -11.78
C ASP A 153 -13.07 -8.49 -10.90
N HIS A 154 -13.03 -7.47 -10.04
CA HIS A 154 -11.92 -7.21 -9.15
C HIS A 154 -12.13 -7.95 -7.81
N ILE A 155 -11.27 -8.94 -7.58
CA ILE A 155 -11.14 -9.62 -6.29
C ILE A 155 -10.09 -8.85 -5.51
N GLN A 156 -10.43 -8.35 -4.33
CA GLN A 156 -9.53 -7.48 -3.59
C GLN A 156 -9.08 -8.15 -2.30
N ALA A 157 -7.77 -8.21 -2.08
CA ALA A 157 -7.17 -8.60 -0.82
C ALA A 157 -6.72 -7.35 -0.04
N VAL A 158 -7.09 -7.27 1.24
CA VAL A 158 -6.83 -6.12 2.10
C VAL A 158 -6.07 -6.56 3.36
N PHE A 159 -5.08 -5.77 3.77
CA PHE A 159 -4.34 -5.98 5.02
C PHE A 159 -3.79 -4.65 5.55
N ARG A 160 -4.17 -4.21 6.75
CA ARG A 160 -3.63 -3.00 7.42
C ARG A 160 -3.54 -1.77 6.50
N GLY A 161 -4.59 -1.54 5.71
CA GLY A 161 -4.67 -0.45 4.73
C GLY A 161 -4.05 -0.73 3.35
N PHE A 162 -3.24 -1.77 3.17
CA PHE A 162 -2.80 -2.23 1.85
C PHE A 162 -3.94 -2.90 1.11
N ARG A 163 -4.06 -2.62 -0.20
CA ARG A 163 -5.10 -3.19 -1.08
C ARG A 163 -4.45 -3.75 -2.34
N LEU A 164 -4.69 -5.02 -2.61
CA LEU A 164 -4.21 -5.72 -3.79
C LEU A 164 -5.40 -6.20 -4.61
N ASP A 165 -5.49 -5.74 -5.86
CA ASP A 165 -6.42 -6.30 -6.83
C ASP A 165 -5.83 -7.59 -7.41
N MET A 166 -6.47 -8.71 -7.12
CA MET A 166 -6.02 -10.04 -7.50
C MET A 166 -6.53 -10.40 -8.90
N GLN A 167 -5.59 -10.83 -9.76
CA GLN A 167 -5.87 -11.35 -11.09
C GLN A 167 -6.10 -12.86 -11.01
N VAL A 168 -7.28 -13.29 -10.56
CA VAL A 168 -7.66 -14.72 -10.46
C VAL A 168 -8.97 -15.02 -11.20
N SER A 169 -9.06 -16.20 -11.81
CA SER A 169 -10.21 -16.69 -12.54
C SER A 169 -11.35 -17.09 -11.61
N ARG A 170 -12.54 -16.53 -11.86
CA ARG A 170 -13.78 -16.88 -11.14
C ARG A 170 -14.14 -18.37 -11.19
N ARG A 171 -13.66 -19.10 -12.19
CA ARG A 171 -14.03 -20.52 -12.39
C ARG A 171 -13.28 -21.47 -11.46
N ASN A 172 -12.16 -21.03 -10.88
CA ASN A 172 -11.26 -21.88 -10.10
C ASN A 172 -10.80 -21.16 -8.82
N LEU A 173 -11.66 -20.36 -8.19
CA LEU A 173 -11.31 -19.59 -6.99
C LEU A 173 -10.80 -20.48 -5.87
N GLY A 174 -11.42 -21.66 -5.70
CA GLY A 174 -11.00 -22.74 -4.80
C GLY A 174 -9.56 -23.20 -4.96
N GLN A 175 -8.98 -23.06 -6.15
CA GLN A 175 -7.61 -23.49 -6.43
C GLN A 175 -6.65 -22.31 -6.55
N GLU A 176 -7.07 -21.22 -7.18
CA GLU A 176 -6.20 -20.08 -7.48
C GLU A 176 -5.89 -19.24 -6.24
N ILE A 177 -6.85 -19.08 -5.33
CA ILE A 177 -6.63 -18.31 -4.09
C ILE A 177 -5.64 -19.06 -3.16
N PRO A 178 -5.85 -20.35 -2.82
CA PRO A 178 -4.86 -21.08 -2.02
C PRO A 178 -3.50 -21.19 -2.71
N LYS A 179 -3.46 -21.29 -4.05
CA LYS A 179 -2.19 -21.28 -4.80
C LYS A 179 -1.46 -19.93 -4.68
N PHE A 180 -2.18 -18.81 -4.68
CA PHE A 180 -1.60 -17.49 -4.52
C PHE A 180 -0.94 -17.34 -3.15
N PHE A 181 -1.67 -17.66 -2.08
CA PHE A 181 -1.18 -17.57 -0.70
C PHE A 181 -0.28 -18.75 -0.31
N GLY A 182 -0.34 -19.88 -0.99
CA GLY A 182 0.42 -21.09 -0.67
C GLY A 182 -0.11 -21.88 0.54
N GLN A 183 -1.33 -21.59 0.99
CA GLN A 183 -2.03 -22.30 2.06
C GLN A 183 -3.55 -22.11 1.89
N ASP A 184 -4.34 -22.93 2.57
CA ASP A 184 -5.81 -22.81 2.60
C ASP A 184 -6.26 -21.62 3.46
N PRO A 185 -7.49 -21.08 3.26
CA PRO A 185 -8.00 -19.98 4.08
C PRO A 185 -8.13 -20.39 5.56
N THR A 186 -8.11 -19.43 6.46
CA THR A 186 -8.38 -19.65 7.90
C THR A 186 -9.87 -19.70 8.19
N ALA A 187 -10.66 -18.96 7.41
CA ALA A 187 -12.11 -18.93 7.49
C ALA A 187 -12.70 -18.47 6.16
N GLY A 188 -14.01 -18.66 5.99
CA GLY A 188 -14.73 -17.89 4.99
C GLY A 188 -16.19 -17.69 5.36
N ASN A 189 -16.66 -16.48 5.08
CA ASN A 189 -17.97 -16.02 5.47
C ASN A 189 -18.79 -15.71 4.21
N LEU A 190 -19.84 -16.51 4.01
CA LEU A 190 -20.66 -16.43 2.81
C LEU A 190 -22.01 -15.81 3.16
N TYR A 191 -22.12 -14.51 2.91
CA TYR A 191 -23.30 -13.70 3.26
C TYR A 191 -24.29 -13.57 2.10
N ASP A 192 -24.15 -14.42 1.09
CA ASP A 192 -25.02 -14.49 -0.07
C ASP A 192 -25.41 -15.96 -0.37
N SER A 193 -26.54 -16.15 -1.03
CA SER A 193 -27.05 -17.47 -1.45
C SER A 193 -27.08 -17.63 -2.98
N GLY A 194 -26.46 -16.72 -3.73
CA GLY A 194 -26.35 -16.78 -5.17
C GLY A 194 -25.44 -17.91 -5.68
N ALA A 195 -25.36 -18.06 -7.00
CA ALA A 195 -24.62 -19.12 -7.66
C ALA A 195 -23.12 -19.12 -7.30
N LEU A 196 -22.51 -17.95 -7.13
CA LEU A 196 -21.10 -17.81 -6.74
C LEU A 196 -20.87 -18.28 -5.30
N ALA A 197 -21.71 -17.84 -4.35
CA ALA A 197 -21.61 -18.29 -2.98
C ALA A 197 -21.86 -19.81 -2.86
N THR A 198 -22.76 -20.37 -3.68
CA THR A 198 -23.03 -21.81 -3.74
C THR A 198 -21.83 -22.60 -4.29
N ALA A 199 -21.19 -22.11 -5.36
CA ALA A 199 -19.98 -22.72 -5.91
C ALA A 199 -18.82 -22.68 -4.90
N LEU A 200 -18.60 -21.54 -4.24
CA LEU A 200 -17.57 -21.39 -3.20
C LEU A 200 -17.85 -22.28 -1.98
N LYS A 201 -19.13 -22.48 -1.58
CA LYS A 201 -19.49 -23.48 -0.55
C LYS A 201 -19.04 -24.88 -0.93
N SER A 202 -19.24 -25.27 -2.19
CA SER A 202 -18.83 -26.60 -2.65
C SER A 202 -17.31 -26.75 -2.77
N GLU A 203 -16.60 -25.69 -3.16
CA GLU A 203 -15.14 -25.71 -3.36
C GLU A 203 -14.36 -25.63 -2.05
N PHE A 204 -14.86 -24.90 -1.04
CA PHE A 204 -14.20 -24.71 0.26
C PHE A 204 -14.91 -25.44 1.42
N ALA A 205 -15.67 -26.50 1.13
CA ALA A 205 -16.52 -27.22 2.09
C ALA A 205 -15.80 -27.74 3.35
N MET A 206 -14.46 -27.89 3.32
CA MET A 206 -13.64 -28.32 4.45
C MET A 206 -13.06 -27.18 5.31
N VAL A 207 -13.14 -25.93 4.85
CA VAL A 207 -12.49 -24.76 5.46
C VAL A 207 -13.51 -23.70 5.89
N LEU A 208 -14.71 -23.73 5.30
CA LEU A 208 -15.82 -22.85 5.65
C LEU A 208 -16.62 -23.46 6.82
N THR A 209 -16.46 -22.92 8.02
CA THR A 209 -17.37 -23.26 9.13
C THR A 209 -18.75 -22.66 8.89
N PRO A 210 -19.84 -23.44 8.94
CA PRO A 210 -21.19 -22.90 8.84
C PRO A 210 -21.56 -22.23 10.19
N GLU A 211 -21.40 -20.92 10.30
CA GLU A 211 -22.12 -20.12 11.31
C GLU A 211 -23.46 -19.64 10.72
N PRO A 212 -24.52 -19.51 11.53
CA PRO A 212 -25.89 -19.55 11.08
C PRO A 212 -26.21 -18.40 10.14
N VAL A 213 -26.79 -18.75 9.00
CA VAL A 213 -27.41 -17.80 8.08
C VAL A 213 -28.53 -17.09 8.83
N ILE A 214 -28.30 -15.87 9.32
CA ILE A 214 -29.40 -14.96 9.64
C ILE A 214 -29.95 -14.50 8.30
N ILE A 215 -30.93 -15.25 7.79
CA ILE A 215 -31.79 -14.79 6.71
C ILE A 215 -32.62 -13.66 7.31
N LEU A 216 -32.23 -12.40 7.09
CA LEU A 216 -33.17 -11.28 7.22
C LEU A 216 -34.12 -11.37 6.02
N SER A 217 -35.11 -12.25 6.12
CA SER A 217 -36.25 -12.24 5.22
C SER A 217 -37.13 -11.03 5.55
N GLU A 218 -37.49 -10.30 4.52
CA GLU A 218 -38.50 -9.23 4.51
C GLU A 218 -38.12 -7.89 5.14
N TYR A 219 -37.47 -7.02 4.35
CA TYR A 219 -37.81 -5.60 4.42
C TYR A 219 -39.16 -5.40 3.72
N ARG A 220 -40.25 -5.49 4.49
CA ARG A 220 -41.53 -4.91 4.07
C ARG A 220 -41.37 -3.40 4.02
N TYR A 221 -41.49 -2.85 2.81
CA TYR A 221 -41.79 -1.44 2.61
C TYR A 221 -43.11 -1.13 3.32
N TYR A 222 -43.05 -0.53 4.51
CA TYR A 222 -44.17 0.23 5.03
C TYR A 222 -43.94 1.68 4.63
N GLY A 223 -44.52 2.04 3.49
CA GLY A 223 -44.81 3.43 3.21
C GLY A 223 -45.85 3.92 4.20
N LEU A 224 -45.61 5.09 4.79
CA LEU A 224 -46.62 5.90 5.43
C LEU A 224 -46.30 7.36 5.06
N ILE A 225 -47.13 7.85 4.13
CA ILE A 225 -47.72 9.20 4.00
C ILE A 225 -46.88 10.37 4.53
#